data_AF-A7GD63-F1
#
_entry.id   AF-A7GD63-F1
#
_cell.length_a   1.000
_cell.length_b   1.000
_cell.length_c   1.000
_cell.angle_alpha   90.00
_cell.angle_beta   90.00
_cell.angle_gamma   90.00
#
_symmetry.space_group_name_H-M   'P 1'
#
loop_
_entity.id
_entity.type
_entity.pdbx_description
1 polymer ?
#
loop_
_entity_poly.entity_id
_entity_poly.type
_entity_poly.pdbx_seq_one_letter_code
_entity_poly.pdbx_strand_id
1 'polypeptide(L)'
;MTKGIRLLILFVLVSIIVAYSCTSVIMDDKKESEKVFKEYINLLYTVKPKSQSNRNMTLQQVHTENIFQDVMTENAYNSLWKDQIPLVLSLIVNRNNYDIKVNNIDIENYHKNKDGTTTYTYNVHLNIFSPLDKRHREEKLRGRATLKKIKFKWKIVKDKQFNLEKILLK
;
A
#
# COMPACT_ATOMS: atom_id res chain seq x y z
N MET A 1 18.43 44.18 -35.84
CA MET A 1 18.45 42.71 -35.73
C MET A 1 18.40 42.16 -34.29
N THR A 2 18.94 42.84 -33.29
CA THR A 2 19.00 42.37 -31.88
C THR A 2 17.66 42.26 -31.15
N LYS A 3 16.63 43.05 -31.52
CA LYS A 3 15.29 43.01 -30.89
C LYS A 3 14.51 41.72 -31.21
N GLY A 4 14.65 41.17 -32.42
CA GLY A 4 13.96 39.93 -32.81
C GLY A 4 14.52 38.69 -32.11
N ILE A 5 15.83 38.64 -31.94
CA ILE A 5 16.52 37.52 -31.25
C ILE A 5 16.13 37.47 -29.78
N ARG A 6 16.03 38.63 -29.09
CA ARG A 6 15.57 38.70 -27.70
C ARG A 6 14.13 38.22 -27.53
N LEU A 7 13.25 38.52 -28.48
CA LEU A 7 11.85 38.09 -28.44
C LEU A 7 11.73 36.56 -28.61
N LEU A 8 12.55 35.99 -29.50
CA LEU A 8 12.59 34.57 -29.78
C LEU A 8 13.10 33.76 -28.57
N ILE A 9 14.13 34.26 -27.88
CA ILE A 9 14.64 33.67 -26.64
C ILE A 9 13.56 33.67 -25.55
N LEU A 10 12.83 34.77 -25.39
CA LEU A 10 11.72 34.88 -24.43
C LEU A 10 10.61 33.89 -24.73
N PHE A 11 10.24 33.74 -26.01
CA PHE A 11 9.21 32.79 -26.43
C PHE A 11 9.61 31.35 -26.14
N VAL A 12 10.86 30.98 -26.45
CA VAL A 12 11.40 29.64 -26.16
C VAL A 12 11.42 29.36 -24.67
N LEU A 13 11.83 30.34 -23.84
CA LEU A 13 11.81 30.22 -22.38
C LEU A 13 10.40 30.01 -21.83
N VAL A 14 9.42 30.77 -22.31
CA VAL A 14 8.02 30.61 -21.92
C VAL A 14 7.47 29.25 -22.36
N SER A 15 7.78 28.81 -23.59
CA SER A 15 7.40 27.47 -24.08
C SER A 15 8.01 26.35 -23.25
N ILE A 16 9.27 26.47 -22.83
CA ILE A 16 9.92 25.51 -21.93
C ILE A 16 9.23 25.48 -20.56
N ILE A 17 8.93 26.64 -19.97
CA ILE A 17 8.25 26.73 -18.66
C ILE A 17 6.83 26.15 -18.74
N VAL A 18 6.09 26.45 -19.80
CA VAL A 18 4.74 25.91 -20.04
C VAL A 18 4.80 24.40 -20.27
N ALA A 19 5.76 23.90 -21.05
CA ALA A 19 5.96 22.47 -21.26
C ALA A 19 6.37 21.74 -19.97
N TYR A 20 7.26 22.33 -19.15
CA TYR A 20 7.69 21.77 -17.86
C TYR A 20 6.55 21.75 -16.83
N SER A 21 5.73 22.80 -16.81
CA SER A 21 4.53 22.88 -15.97
C SER A 21 3.46 21.89 -16.42
N CYS A 22 3.22 21.75 -17.73
CA CYS A 22 2.28 20.76 -18.29
C CYS A 22 2.73 19.32 -18.02
N THR A 23 4.01 18.99 -18.22
CA THR A 23 4.52 17.63 -18.03
C THR A 23 4.47 17.17 -16.57
N SER A 24 4.65 18.07 -15.60
CA SER A 24 4.47 17.76 -14.18
C SER A 24 3.01 17.48 -13.77
N VAL A 25 2.06 17.96 -14.58
CA VAL A 25 0.61 17.78 -14.37
C VAL A 25 0.05 16.58 -15.16
N ILE A 26 0.73 16.15 -16.23
CA ILE A 26 0.17 15.22 -17.24
C ILE A 26 0.71 13.77 -17.13
N MET A 27 1.80 13.49 -16.40
CA MET A 27 2.07 12.09 -16.03
C MET A 27 1.04 11.64 -14.99
N ASP A 28 0.25 10.64 -15.38
CA ASP A 28 -0.98 10.12 -14.77
C ASP A 28 -0.80 9.67 -13.30
N ASP A 29 -0.62 10.65 -12.41
CA ASP A 29 -0.23 10.54 -11.00
C ASP A 29 -1.21 9.64 -10.21
N LYS A 30 -2.48 9.59 -10.65
CA LYS A 30 -3.53 8.74 -10.08
C LYS A 30 -3.30 7.26 -10.35
N LYS A 31 -2.97 6.86 -11.58
CA LYS A 31 -2.80 5.45 -11.95
C LYS A 31 -1.58 4.85 -11.25
N GLU A 32 -0.50 5.62 -11.18
CA GLU A 32 0.71 5.23 -10.45
C GLU A 32 0.46 5.11 -8.94
N SER A 33 -0.17 6.12 -8.32
CA SER A 33 -0.50 6.08 -6.89
C SER A 33 -1.50 4.98 -6.54
N GLU A 34 -2.48 4.72 -7.40
CA GLU A 34 -3.45 3.64 -7.22
C GLU A 34 -2.77 2.27 -7.27
N LYS A 35 -1.83 2.06 -8.19
CA LYS A 35 -1.04 0.83 -8.25
C LYS A 35 -0.27 0.61 -6.95
N VAL A 36 0.47 1.62 -6.49
CA VAL A 36 1.25 1.55 -5.23
C VAL A 36 0.33 1.32 -4.03
N PHE A 37 -0.83 1.96 -4.00
CA PHE A 37 -1.84 1.77 -2.97
C PHE A 37 -2.38 0.33 -2.96
N LYS A 38 -2.78 -0.21 -4.11
CA LYS A 38 -3.31 -1.59 -4.22
C LYS A 38 -2.25 -2.62 -3.86
N GLU A 39 -1.00 -2.42 -4.29
CA GLU A 39 0.12 -3.25 -3.87
C GLU A 39 0.29 -3.23 -2.35
N TYR A 40 0.29 -2.03 -1.74
CA TYR A 40 0.38 -1.90 -0.29
C TYR A 40 -0.74 -2.64 0.46
N ILE A 41 -2.00 -2.50 0.05
CA ILE A 41 -3.13 -3.19 0.69
C ILE A 41 -3.06 -4.71 0.50
N ASN A 42 -2.69 -5.15 -0.70
CA ASN A 42 -2.54 -6.57 -0.98
C ASN A 42 -1.46 -7.19 -0.08
N LEU A 43 -0.35 -6.49 0.09
CA LEU A 43 0.78 -6.92 0.92
C LEU A 43 0.43 -6.91 2.40
N LEU A 44 -0.24 -5.85 2.86
CA LEU A 44 -0.64 -5.71 4.25
C LEU A 44 -1.53 -6.88 4.73
N TYR A 45 -2.47 -7.33 3.89
CA TYR A 45 -3.49 -8.29 4.31
C TYR A 45 -3.29 -9.72 3.81
N THR A 46 -2.52 -9.95 2.74
CA THR A 46 -2.24 -11.31 2.27
C THR A 46 -1.14 -11.95 3.12
N VAL A 47 -1.50 -12.96 3.89
CA VAL A 47 -0.60 -13.66 4.81
C VAL A 47 -0.86 -15.15 4.76
N LYS A 48 0.18 -15.93 4.47
CA LYS A 48 0.15 -17.39 4.55
C LYS A 48 0.73 -17.86 5.89
N PRO A 49 0.15 -18.88 6.52
CA PRO A 49 0.74 -19.45 7.71
C PRO A 49 1.99 -20.23 7.32
N LYS A 50 3.08 -20.14 8.10
CA LYS A 50 4.19 -21.10 7.96
C LYS A 50 3.73 -22.47 8.48
N SER A 51 4.34 -23.54 7.94
CA SER A 51 3.99 -24.93 8.28
C SER A 51 3.94 -25.17 9.79
N GLN A 52 3.12 -26.15 10.20
CA GLN A 52 2.61 -26.49 11.55
C GLN A 52 3.54 -26.38 12.79
N SER A 53 4.85 -26.15 12.63
CA SER A 53 5.84 -26.19 13.70
C SER A 53 5.69 -25.08 14.74
N ASN A 54 5.19 -23.89 14.41
CA ASN A 54 5.34 -22.71 15.28
C ASN A 54 4.01 -22.01 15.59
N ARG A 55 3.13 -22.70 16.32
CA ARG A 55 1.89 -22.11 16.90
C ARG A 55 2.16 -20.99 17.92
N ASN A 56 3.39 -20.90 18.45
CA ASN A 56 3.76 -19.97 19.52
C ASN A 56 4.93 -19.06 19.08
N MET A 57 4.82 -18.39 17.94
CA MET A 57 5.81 -17.36 17.58
C MET A 57 5.64 -16.11 18.45
N THR A 58 6.76 -15.55 18.87
CA THR A 58 6.87 -14.23 19.49
C THR A 58 7.15 -13.16 18.42
N LEU A 59 6.88 -11.88 18.74
CA LEU A 59 7.22 -10.74 17.86
C LEU A 59 8.68 -10.77 17.39
N GLN A 60 9.59 -11.16 18.28
CA GLN A 60 11.01 -11.27 17.99
C GLN A 60 11.32 -12.38 16.98
N GLN A 61 10.67 -13.55 17.08
CA GLN A 61 10.84 -14.65 16.14
C GLN A 61 10.33 -14.32 14.74
N VAL A 62 9.19 -13.62 14.61
CA VAL A 62 8.68 -13.17 13.30
C VAL A 62 9.67 -12.23 12.61
N HIS A 63 10.37 -11.40 13.40
CA HIS A 63 11.42 -10.53 12.89
C HIS A 63 12.65 -11.29 12.43
N THR A 64 13.14 -12.25 13.22
CA THR A 64 14.34 -13.01 12.87
C THR A 64 14.10 -13.97 11.71
N GLU A 65 12.91 -14.56 11.62
CA GLU A 65 12.56 -15.55 10.58
C GLU A 65 12.10 -14.93 9.25
N ASN A 66 12.10 -13.61 9.17
CA ASN A 66 11.89 -12.83 7.95
C ASN A 66 10.65 -13.22 7.13
N ILE A 67 9.56 -13.50 7.84
CA ILE A 67 8.39 -14.24 7.33
C ILE A 67 7.68 -13.54 6.15
N PHE A 68 7.95 -12.25 5.96
CA PHE A 68 7.33 -11.45 4.92
C PHE A 68 8.16 -11.30 3.64
N GLN A 69 9.45 -11.64 3.62
CA GLN A 69 10.26 -11.46 2.40
C GLN A 69 9.79 -12.34 1.24
N ASP A 70 9.35 -13.57 1.52
CA ASP A 70 8.91 -14.51 0.48
C ASP A 70 7.54 -14.17 -0.13
N VAL A 71 6.79 -13.28 0.52
CA VAL A 71 5.43 -12.89 0.13
C VAL A 71 5.38 -11.43 -0.35
N MET A 72 6.39 -10.62 0.00
CA MET A 72 6.41 -9.18 -0.25
C MET A 72 7.59 -8.75 -1.11
N THR A 73 7.37 -7.74 -1.96
CA THR A 73 8.47 -7.08 -2.66
C THR A 73 9.37 -6.34 -1.66
N GLU A 74 10.67 -6.29 -1.93
CA GLU A 74 11.67 -5.67 -1.05
C GLU A 74 11.33 -4.21 -0.69
N ASN A 75 10.77 -3.45 -1.65
CA ASN A 75 10.35 -2.07 -1.43
C ASN A 75 9.14 -1.96 -0.47
N ALA A 76 8.19 -2.87 -0.58
CA ALA A 76 7.03 -2.89 0.29
C ALA A 76 7.40 -3.37 1.70
N TYR A 77 8.25 -4.40 1.79
CA TYR A 77 8.85 -4.85 3.04
C TYR A 77 9.53 -3.67 3.76
N ASN A 78 10.47 -2.97 3.13
CA ASN A 78 11.19 -1.85 3.74
C ASN A 78 10.28 -0.66 4.13
N SER A 79 9.14 -0.50 3.47
CA SER A 79 8.18 0.58 3.78
C SER A 79 7.25 0.20 4.93
N LEU A 80 6.77 -1.05 4.95
CA LEU A 80 5.90 -1.61 5.97
C LEU A 80 6.62 -1.86 7.29
N TRP A 81 7.91 -2.21 7.27
CA TRP A 81 8.71 -2.47 8.48
C TRP A 81 8.86 -1.27 9.43
N LYS A 82 8.58 -0.06 8.95
CA LYS A 82 8.50 1.13 9.82
C LYS A 82 7.25 1.14 10.69
N ASP A 83 6.18 0.50 10.25
CA ASP A 83 4.89 0.45 10.92
C ASP A 83 4.66 -1.00 11.36
N GLN A 84 4.76 -1.32 12.65
CA GLN A 84 4.76 -2.71 13.19
C GLN A 84 3.51 -3.59 12.86
N ILE A 85 2.58 -3.11 12.04
CA ILE A 85 1.28 -3.69 11.69
C ILE A 85 1.38 -5.09 11.02
N PRO A 86 2.26 -5.33 10.01
CA PRO A 86 2.35 -6.65 9.38
C PRO A 86 2.73 -7.72 10.40
N LEU A 87 3.63 -7.39 11.32
CA LEU A 87 4.15 -8.28 12.36
C LEU A 87 3.03 -8.86 13.23
N VAL A 88 2.09 -8.02 13.65
CA VAL A 88 0.95 -8.44 14.48
C VAL A 88 -0.01 -9.34 13.69
N LEU A 89 -0.27 -9.03 12.43
CA LEU A 89 -1.10 -9.87 11.57
C LEU A 89 -0.47 -11.26 11.39
N SER A 90 0.81 -11.36 11.07
CA SER A 90 1.48 -12.67 10.93
C SER A 90 1.46 -13.48 12.22
N LEU A 91 1.61 -12.85 13.38
CA LEU A 91 1.49 -13.56 14.66
C LEU A 91 0.11 -14.18 14.84
N ILE A 92 -0.95 -13.42 14.56
CA ILE A 92 -2.32 -13.91 14.67
C ILE A 92 -2.58 -15.01 13.65
N VAL A 93 -2.12 -14.82 12.41
CA VAL A 93 -2.28 -15.80 11.32
C VAL A 93 -1.54 -17.10 11.63
N ASN A 94 -0.28 -17.04 12.06
CA ASN A 94 0.51 -18.24 12.41
C ASN A 94 -0.06 -18.95 13.64
N ARG A 95 -0.47 -18.20 14.68
CA ARG A 95 -1.04 -18.79 15.90
C ARG A 95 -2.33 -19.57 15.62
N ASN A 96 -3.19 -19.02 14.75
CA ASN A 96 -4.49 -19.61 14.43
C ASN A 96 -4.49 -20.48 13.17
N ASN A 97 -3.34 -20.57 12.49
CA ASN A 97 -3.17 -21.25 11.21
C ASN A 97 -4.23 -20.82 10.18
N TYR A 98 -4.39 -19.51 9.99
CA TYR A 98 -5.22 -18.98 8.91
C TYR A 98 -4.37 -18.75 7.66
N ASP A 99 -4.97 -18.81 6.48
CA ASP A 99 -4.44 -18.27 5.23
C ASP A 99 -5.38 -17.13 4.82
N ILE A 100 -4.83 -15.93 4.72
CA ILE A 100 -5.58 -14.74 4.35
C ILE A 100 -5.13 -14.34 2.96
N LYS A 101 -6.09 -14.23 2.05
CA LYS A 101 -5.87 -13.75 0.69
C LYS A 101 -6.76 -12.55 0.42
N VAL A 102 -6.17 -11.50 -0.14
CA VAL A 102 -6.95 -10.40 -0.72
C VAL A 102 -7.50 -10.86 -2.06
N ASN A 103 -8.83 -10.87 -2.19
CA ASN A 103 -9.51 -11.17 -3.45
C ASN A 103 -9.64 -9.93 -4.32
N ASN A 104 -10.05 -8.82 -3.71
CA ASN A 104 -10.31 -7.58 -4.41
C ASN A 104 -10.09 -6.36 -3.52
N ILE A 105 -9.70 -5.25 -4.15
CA ILE A 105 -9.52 -3.94 -3.51
C ILE A 105 -10.33 -2.93 -4.31
N ASP A 106 -11.46 -2.51 -3.74
CA ASP A 106 -12.35 -1.52 -4.32
C ASP A 106 -12.05 -0.14 -3.74
N ILE A 107 -11.78 0.83 -4.62
CA ILE A 107 -11.61 2.22 -4.22
C ILE A 107 -12.98 2.89 -4.27
N GLU A 108 -13.53 3.22 -3.11
CA GLU A 108 -14.79 3.96 -3.01
C GLU A 108 -14.61 5.43 -3.40
N ASN A 109 -13.51 6.04 -2.94
CA ASN A 109 -13.27 7.45 -3.14
C ASN A 109 -11.77 7.74 -3.29
N TYR A 110 -11.46 8.67 -4.19
CA TYR A 110 -10.13 9.20 -4.45
C TYR A 110 -10.18 10.72 -4.29
N HIS A 111 -9.32 11.26 -3.44
CA HIS A 111 -9.23 12.69 -3.21
C HIS A 111 -7.77 13.17 -3.22
N LYS A 112 -7.44 14.04 -4.19
CA LYS A 112 -6.15 14.73 -4.22
C LYS A 112 -6.25 16.00 -3.36
N ASN A 113 -5.48 16.05 -2.29
CA ASN A 113 -5.43 17.16 -1.34
C ASN A 113 -4.58 18.32 -1.89
N LYS A 114 -4.82 19.52 -1.37
CA LYS A 114 -4.06 20.74 -1.73
C LYS A 114 -2.57 20.68 -1.38
N ASP A 115 -2.19 19.87 -0.40
CA ASP A 115 -0.81 19.67 0.06
C ASP A 115 -0.02 18.66 -0.80
N GLY A 116 -0.60 18.19 -1.92
CA GLY A 116 0.00 17.23 -2.82
C GLY A 116 -0.10 15.78 -2.35
N THR A 117 -0.83 15.50 -1.27
CA THR A 117 -1.15 14.12 -0.86
C THR A 117 -2.39 13.61 -1.57
N THR A 118 -2.51 12.29 -1.66
CA THR A 118 -3.66 11.60 -2.25
C THR A 118 -4.27 10.69 -1.21
N THR A 119 -5.57 10.82 -0.96
CA THR A 119 -6.29 9.99 0.01
C THR A 119 -7.28 9.06 -0.67
N TYR A 120 -7.22 7.79 -0.30
CA TYR A 120 -8.10 6.72 -0.75
C TYR A 120 -8.99 6.28 0.40
N THR A 121 -10.30 6.21 0.14
CA THR A 121 -11.22 5.39 0.95
C THR A 121 -11.49 4.13 0.18
N TYR A 122 -11.33 2.97 0.83
CA TYR A 122 -11.33 1.69 0.16
C TYR A 122 -12.09 0.62 0.92
N ASN A 123 -12.56 -0.38 0.19
CA ASN A 123 -12.93 -1.68 0.74
C ASN A 123 -11.93 -2.74 0.26
N VAL A 124 -11.58 -3.66 1.14
CA VAL A 124 -10.82 -4.85 0.80
C VAL A 124 -11.67 -6.08 1.12
N HIS A 125 -11.74 -6.99 0.15
CA HIS A 125 -12.43 -8.26 0.28
C HIS A 125 -11.38 -9.34 0.56
N LEU A 126 -11.52 -10.00 1.70
CA LEU A 126 -10.59 -11.00 2.21
C LEU A 126 -11.24 -12.37 2.19
N ASN A 127 -10.50 -13.37 1.73
CA ASN A 127 -10.78 -14.76 2.01
C ASN A 127 -9.86 -15.25 3.12
N ILE A 128 -10.46 -15.76 4.18
CA ILE A 128 -9.78 -16.34 5.33
C ILE A 128 -10.07 -17.83 5.31
N PHE A 129 -9.02 -18.64 5.17
CA PHE A 129 -9.10 -20.08 5.16
C PHE A 129 -8.38 -20.66 6.37
N SER A 130 -9.02 -21.58 7.09
CA SER A 130 -8.34 -22.38 8.11
C SER A 130 -8.16 -23.80 7.61
N PRO A 131 -6.92 -24.28 7.36
CA PRO A 131 -6.68 -25.66 7.01
C PRO A 131 -7.06 -26.64 8.12
N LEU A 132 -7.02 -26.20 9.39
CA LEU A 132 -7.30 -27.05 10.55
C LEU A 132 -8.75 -27.51 10.56
N ASP A 133 -9.67 -26.57 10.38
CA ASP A 133 -11.10 -26.83 10.48
C ASP A 133 -11.80 -26.83 9.12
N LYS A 134 -11.01 -26.68 8.03
CA LYS A 134 -11.49 -26.51 6.65
C LYS A 134 -12.53 -25.40 6.50
N ARG A 135 -12.52 -24.41 7.40
CA ARG A 135 -13.47 -23.29 7.37
C ARG A 135 -12.98 -22.24 6.40
N HIS A 136 -13.92 -21.72 5.61
CA HIS A 136 -13.72 -20.58 4.74
C HIS A 136 -14.64 -19.47 5.20
N ARG A 137 -14.10 -18.26 5.36
CA ARG A 137 -14.88 -17.06 5.67
C ARG A 137 -14.47 -15.93 4.74
N GLU A 138 -15.46 -15.22 4.23
CA GLU A 138 -15.26 -13.98 3.50
C GLU A 138 -15.49 -12.80 4.45
N GLU A 139 -14.57 -11.85 4.43
CA GLU A 139 -14.64 -10.65 5.26
C GLU A 139 -14.41 -9.41 4.40
N LYS A 140 -15.13 -8.33 4.72
CA LYS A 140 -14.98 -7.05 4.04
C LYS A 140 -14.51 -6.01 5.03
N LEU A 141 -13.33 -5.45 4.80
CA LEU A 141 -12.81 -4.35 5.59
C LEU A 141 -12.94 -3.05 4.82
N ARG A 142 -13.29 -1.98 5.54
CA ARG A 142 -13.22 -0.61 5.03
C ARG A 142 -12.02 0.09 5.66
N GLY A 143 -11.31 0.90 4.87
CA GLY A 143 -10.15 1.63 5.36
C GLY A 143 -9.96 2.96 4.67
N ARG A 144 -8.99 3.73 5.18
CA ARG A 144 -8.57 5.00 4.59
C ARG A 144 -7.07 5.15 4.64
N ALA A 145 -6.43 5.29 3.48
CA ALA A 145 -4.99 5.49 3.35
C ALA A 145 -4.68 6.80 2.63
N THR A 146 -3.63 7.48 3.06
CA THR A 146 -3.11 8.70 2.43
C THR A 146 -1.69 8.45 1.96
N LEU A 147 -1.43 8.77 0.69
CA LEU A 147 -0.14 8.65 0.03
C LEU A 147 0.44 10.03 -0.27
N LYS A 148 1.77 10.14 -0.26
CA LYS A 148 2.53 11.32 -0.68
C LYS A 148 3.68 10.92 -1.58
N LYS A 149 3.95 11.71 -2.62
CA LYS A 149 5.14 11.55 -3.45
C LYS A 149 6.34 12.19 -2.74
N ILE A 150 7.34 11.39 -2.36
CA ILE A 150 8.56 11.81 -1.68
C ILE A 150 9.75 11.29 -2.48
N LYS A 151 10.62 12.20 -2.97
CA LYS A 151 11.75 11.86 -3.86
C LYS A 151 11.31 11.00 -5.05
N PHE A 152 10.26 11.46 -5.74
CA PHE A 152 9.64 10.79 -6.91
C PHE A 152 8.99 9.42 -6.64
N LYS A 153 8.96 8.94 -5.39
CA LYS A 153 8.30 7.68 -5.01
C LYS A 153 7.05 7.93 -4.18
N TRP A 154 5.95 7.25 -4.49
CA TRP A 154 4.75 7.26 -3.66
C TRP A 154 4.99 6.49 -2.36
N LYS A 155 4.57 7.08 -1.24
CA LYS A 155 4.68 6.49 0.10
C LYS A 155 3.39 6.69 0.87
N ILE A 156 3.00 5.69 1.66
CA ILE A 156 1.92 5.82 2.64
C ILE A 156 2.42 6.75 3.74
N VAL A 157 1.63 7.78 4.07
CA VAL A 157 1.94 8.75 5.13
C VAL A 157 0.95 8.70 6.27
N LYS A 158 -0.24 8.12 6.04
CA LYS A 158 -1.23 7.84 7.07
C LYS A 158 -2.09 6.68 6.61
N ASP A 159 -2.33 5.74 7.51
CA ASP A 159 -3.28 4.66 7.27
C ASP A 159 -4.18 4.51 8.50
N LYS A 160 -5.48 4.49 8.28
CA LYS A 160 -6.49 4.20 9.30
C LYS A 160 -7.25 2.98 8.84
N GLN A 161 -6.83 1.84 9.39
CA GLN A 161 -7.40 0.53 9.11
C GLN A 161 -8.54 0.23 10.10
N PHE A 162 -9.52 -0.57 9.66
CA PHE A 162 -10.37 -1.29 10.60
C PHE A 162 -9.57 -2.46 11.17
N ASN A 163 -9.74 -2.70 12.48
CA ASN A 163 -8.87 -3.61 13.21
C ASN A 163 -9.12 -5.07 12.79
N LEU A 164 -8.34 -5.56 11.81
CA LEU A 164 -8.37 -6.94 11.31
C LEU A 164 -8.11 -7.94 12.45
N GLU A 165 -7.36 -7.56 13.48
CA GLU A 165 -7.18 -8.38 14.69
C GLU A 165 -8.53 -8.74 15.33
N LYS A 166 -9.48 -7.80 15.39
CA LYS A 166 -10.83 -8.06 15.93
C LYS A 166 -11.65 -9.04 15.09
N ILE A 167 -11.30 -9.21 13.82
CA ILE A 167 -11.99 -10.14 12.92
C ILE A 167 -11.35 -11.51 12.99
N LEU A 168 -10.02 -11.57 13.08
CA LEU A 168 -9.26 -12.81 13.19
C LEU A 168 -9.35 -13.47 14.58
N LEU A 169 -9.63 -12.68 15.63
CA LEU A 169 -9.79 -13.17 17.02
C LEU A 169 -11.24 -13.51 17.40
N LYS A 170 -12.19 -13.47 16.45
CA LYS A 170 -13.60 -13.87 16.64
C LYS A 170 -13.84 -15.31 16.19
#